data_AF-A0A1G4I664-F1
#
_entry.id   AF-A0A1G4I664-F1
#
_cell.length_a   1.000
_cell.length_b   1.000
_cell.length_c   1.000
_cell.angle_alpha   90.00
_cell.angle_beta   90.00
_cell.angle_gamma   90.00
#
_symmetry.space_group_name_H-M   'P 1'
#
loop_
_entity.id
_entity.type
_entity.pdbx_description
1 polymer ?
#
loop_
_entity_poly.entity_id
_entity_poly.type
_entity_poly.pdbx_seq_one_letter_code
_entity_poly.pdbx_strand_id
1 'polypeptide(L)'
;MIKLVSGVVNSFTQLDNALLEELMLKLTEDRSTRMVDCLPGILKELSDHVRDPGQECQEQHKQLCSQQELQQQQQQRFERRENTPHASEVTRLLNLAMDSGPGAVKWTAVESELSNFLRSLMAGRRQVGLKESASQTVQALGPLFNVLTSTADTDGSEVEKDALMPLSFYRGFYARAVSLLLHLHLSGFDGSDRIAWLKRCGWKVELYDILLPFIQKEVEPLEKELVYHFQEGKNTARREEPQHFFLFLQQIYTRLVNNARAHGWAPEGIGEQDGVNTLIALGSAALAATAVSVFRSAYGWHEESGYLSVKDFTIHGVNCLVDFLTKSGGIVHLGAQAGIVERLISPDIFCTYADAARSFVCEAFASGHQVLWRLEFLTNSPTLTDQTATLKAVRGTYHMLRCLEAILRRLAVVFALLPACVIITWNSVVVPSLVMFMQHLEDAKEEAASLCETRAELIITSFHLLDSVQAVCSAAEEWRERFCEHCGEKDVSAAQLGKMTRWREKLRREVTESTSQFLAHLFAVEEVSPRGLHAWDGILQGLLHGPSTGSNIVQEVMRTSIPCLIPKEKRKHLKEYCEATGANALANLLSEDVL
;
A
#
# COMPACT_ATOMS: atom_id res chain seq x y z
N MET A 1 -7.00 -49.79 -13.17
CA MET A 1 -7.33 -50.04 -14.58
C MET A 1 -6.66 -48.94 -15.40
N ILE A 2 -5.57 -49.31 -16.08
CA ILE A 2 -4.92 -48.66 -17.24
C ILE A 2 -4.50 -47.18 -17.06
N LYS A 3 -3.25 -46.88 -16.67
CA LYS A 3 -1.98 -46.84 -17.45
C LYS A 3 -1.90 -45.69 -18.47
N LEU A 4 -0.79 -44.94 -18.36
CA LEU A 4 -0.05 -44.23 -19.41
C LEU A 4 -0.69 -42.97 -20.01
N VAL A 5 -0.51 -41.83 -19.34
CA VAL A 5 0.31 -40.73 -19.90
C VAL A 5 1.19 -40.20 -18.77
N SER A 6 2.18 -41.02 -18.44
CA SER A 6 3.41 -40.64 -17.75
C SER A 6 4.37 -40.08 -18.77
N GLY A 7 4.86 -38.88 -18.52
CA GLY A 7 6.01 -38.33 -19.21
C GLY A 7 6.12 -36.86 -18.83
N VAL A 8 7.06 -36.54 -17.93
CA VAL A 8 7.52 -35.20 -17.54
C VAL A 8 7.04 -34.63 -16.18
N VAL A 9 6.00 -35.14 -15.52
CA VAL A 9 5.54 -34.53 -14.23
C VAL A 9 6.11 -35.16 -12.94
N ASN A 10 6.90 -36.24 -13.02
CA ASN A 10 7.27 -37.03 -11.83
C ASN A 10 8.72 -36.91 -11.31
N SER A 11 9.49 -35.88 -11.64
CA SER A 11 10.89 -35.77 -11.18
C SER A 11 11.19 -34.67 -10.15
N PHE A 12 10.19 -33.98 -9.56
CA PHE A 12 10.45 -32.95 -8.55
C PHE A 12 9.62 -33.01 -7.26
N THR A 13 8.77 -34.03 -7.06
CA THR A 13 7.85 -34.08 -5.90
C THR A 13 8.29 -35.00 -4.76
N GLN A 14 9.51 -35.54 -4.78
CA GLN A 14 10.10 -36.21 -3.61
C GLN A 14 11.55 -35.74 -3.44
N LEU A 15 11.71 -34.52 -2.89
CA LEU A 15 12.94 -34.23 -2.16
C LEU A 15 12.88 -35.10 -0.90
N ASP A 16 13.84 -36.00 -0.75
CA ASP A 16 13.90 -36.94 0.37
C ASP A 16 13.91 -36.17 1.70
N ASN A 17 13.10 -36.59 2.69
CA ASN A 17 13.01 -35.88 3.98
C ASN A 17 14.36 -35.83 4.71
N ALA A 18 15.22 -36.83 4.49
CA ALA A 18 16.59 -36.85 4.98
C ALA A 18 17.45 -35.73 4.35
N LEU A 19 17.19 -35.44 3.06
CA LEU A 19 17.86 -34.40 2.29
C LEU A 19 17.44 -33.00 2.74
N LEU A 20 16.17 -32.87 3.15
CA LEU A 20 15.63 -31.64 3.73
C LEU A 20 16.13 -31.42 5.17
N GLU A 21 16.25 -32.47 5.98
CA GLU A 21 16.84 -32.42 7.32
C GLU A 21 18.33 -32.08 7.28
N GLU A 22 19.10 -32.67 6.36
CA GLU A 22 20.53 -32.39 6.24
C GLU A 22 20.82 -30.98 5.71
N LEU A 23 19.95 -30.48 4.81
CA LEU A 23 19.99 -29.10 4.36
C LEU A 23 19.61 -28.13 5.49
N MET A 24 18.61 -28.47 6.31
CA MET A 24 18.25 -27.69 7.50
C MET A 24 19.34 -27.69 8.57
N LEU A 25 20.02 -28.82 8.81
CA LEU A 25 21.14 -28.94 9.74
C LEU A 25 22.35 -28.10 9.30
N LYS A 26 22.75 -28.19 8.02
CA LYS A 26 23.83 -27.33 7.50
C LYS A 26 23.48 -25.84 7.51
N LEU A 27 22.21 -25.50 7.29
CA LEU A 27 21.71 -24.11 7.38
C LEU A 27 21.63 -23.58 8.81
N THR A 28 21.49 -24.45 9.82
CA THR A 28 21.48 -24.04 11.22
C THR A 28 22.89 -23.94 11.83
N GLU A 29 23.86 -24.67 11.29
CA GLU A 29 25.27 -24.58 11.70
C GLU A 29 25.97 -23.31 11.19
N ASP A 30 25.61 -22.79 10.01
CA ASP A 30 26.25 -21.60 9.44
C ASP A 30 25.39 -20.33 9.65
N ARG A 31 25.49 -19.74 10.84
CA ARG A 31 24.79 -18.49 11.21
C ARG A 31 25.41 -17.21 10.63
N SER A 32 26.43 -17.30 9.78
CA SER A 32 27.07 -16.13 9.15
C SER A 32 26.78 -16.05 7.65
N THR A 33 25.73 -15.31 7.31
CA THR A 33 25.53 -14.53 6.07
C THR A 33 26.44 -14.81 4.86
N ARG A 34 26.41 -16.02 4.26
CA ARG A 34 26.80 -16.28 2.84
C ARG A 34 26.03 -17.42 2.18
N MET A 35 24.73 -17.54 2.49
CA MET A 35 23.89 -18.65 2.02
C MET A 35 23.78 -18.76 0.49
N VAL A 36 23.89 -17.64 -0.24
CA VAL A 36 23.79 -17.61 -1.72
C VAL A 36 25.03 -18.21 -2.41
N ASP A 37 26.21 -18.12 -1.77
CA ASP A 37 27.47 -18.60 -2.35
C ASP A 37 27.67 -20.11 -2.13
N CYS A 38 27.09 -20.66 -1.06
CA CYS A 38 27.25 -22.06 -0.66
C CYS A 38 26.14 -22.98 -1.22
N LEU A 39 24.95 -22.44 -1.51
CA LEU A 39 23.79 -23.21 -2.01
C LEU A 39 24.11 -24.03 -3.28
N PRO A 40 24.80 -23.49 -4.31
CA PRO A 40 25.14 -24.25 -5.50
C PRO A 40 26.10 -25.41 -5.21
N GLY A 41 27.01 -25.27 -4.25
CA GLY A 41 27.93 -26.31 -3.82
C GLY A 41 27.23 -27.44 -3.06
N ILE A 42 26.33 -27.08 -2.16
CA ILE A 42 25.54 -28.04 -1.36
C ILE A 42 24.58 -28.83 -2.26
N LEU A 43 23.89 -28.16 -3.19
CA LEU A 43 23.01 -28.83 -4.16
C LEU A 43 23.79 -29.76 -5.10
N LYS A 44 25.05 -29.44 -5.39
CA LYS A 44 25.94 -30.27 -6.19
C LYS A 44 26.44 -31.50 -5.42
N GLU A 45 26.86 -31.35 -4.16
CA GLU A 45 27.24 -32.47 -3.29
C GLU A 45 26.09 -33.46 -3.06
N LEU A 46 24.87 -32.94 -2.94
CA LEU A 46 23.64 -33.73 -2.78
C LEU A 46 23.22 -34.43 -4.08
N SER A 47 23.42 -33.78 -5.24
CA SER A 47 23.27 -34.42 -6.56
C SER A 47 24.25 -35.58 -6.75
N ASP A 48 25.46 -35.46 -6.22
CA ASP A 48 26.52 -36.46 -6.35
C ASP A 48 26.34 -37.63 -5.37
N HIS A 49 25.74 -37.41 -4.19
CA HIS A 49 25.43 -38.47 -3.20
C HIS A 49 24.29 -39.42 -3.61
N VAL A 50 23.43 -39.03 -4.57
CA VAL A 50 22.32 -39.86 -5.07
C VAL A 50 22.75 -40.78 -6.23
N ARG A 51 24.01 -40.67 -6.71
CA ARG A 51 24.53 -41.47 -7.83
C ARG A 51 25.59 -42.47 -7.40
N ASP A 52 25.14 -43.60 -6.85
CA ASP A 52 25.65 -44.95 -7.15
C ASP A 52 24.70 -45.99 -6.50
N PRO A 53 24.31 -47.11 -7.16
CA PRO A 53 24.97 -47.78 -8.27
C PRO A 53 24.08 -48.03 -9.51
N GLY A 54 24.67 -48.04 -10.71
CA GLY A 54 23.99 -48.48 -11.94
C GLY A 54 24.60 -47.96 -13.23
N GLN A 55 25.92 -48.14 -13.40
CA GLN A 55 26.64 -47.88 -14.65
C GLN A 55 26.17 -48.85 -15.74
N GLU A 56 25.11 -48.49 -16.46
CA GLU A 56 24.78 -49.00 -17.80
C GLU A 56 23.72 -48.12 -18.50
N CYS A 57 23.01 -47.26 -17.75
CA CYS A 57 22.02 -46.32 -18.32
C CYS A 57 22.61 -44.93 -18.71
N GLN A 58 23.87 -44.65 -18.39
CA GLN A 58 24.50 -43.34 -18.61
C GLN A 58 24.87 -43.05 -20.07
N GLU A 59 25.09 -44.07 -20.90
CA GLU A 59 25.42 -43.84 -22.32
C GLU A 59 24.17 -43.47 -23.14
N GLN A 60 23.00 -44.03 -22.83
CA GLN A 60 21.74 -43.64 -23.46
C GLN A 60 21.24 -42.27 -22.99
N HIS A 61 21.41 -41.91 -21.71
CA HIS A 61 21.04 -40.58 -21.21
C HIS A 61 21.99 -39.48 -21.70
N LYS A 62 23.32 -39.74 -21.81
CA LYS A 62 24.24 -38.80 -22.46
C LYS A 62 23.95 -38.64 -23.95
N GLN A 63 23.58 -39.70 -24.66
CA GLN A 63 23.16 -39.59 -26.06
C GLN A 63 21.83 -38.84 -26.24
N LEU A 64 20.85 -39.02 -25.35
CA LEU A 64 19.59 -38.27 -25.37
C LEU A 64 19.77 -36.79 -25.00
N CYS A 65 20.60 -36.49 -23.99
CA CYS A 65 20.88 -35.12 -23.57
C CYS A 65 21.72 -34.37 -24.62
N SER A 66 22.75 -35.02 -25.19
CA SER A 66 23.52 -34.46 -26.31
C SER A 66 22.71 -34.35 -27.59
N GLN A 67 21.75 -35.25 -27.88
CA GLN A 67 20.81 -35.09 -29.00
C GLN A 67 19.80 -33.96 -28.75
N GLN A 68 19.30 -33.76 -27.54
CA GLN A 68 18.44 -32.62 -27.19
C GLN A 68 19.21 -31.29 -27.27
N GLU A 69 20.45 -31.24 -26.81
CA GLU A 69 21.33 -30.07 -26.93
C GLU A 69 21.72 -29.79 -28.39
N LEU A 70 21.99 -30.83 -29.19
CA LEU A 70 22.25 -30.71 -30.62
C LEU A 70 20.99 -30.31 -31.40
N GLN A 71 19.81 -30.81 -31.03
CA GLN A 71 18.54 -30.36 -31.61
C GLN A 71 18.26 -28.92 -31.24
N GLN A 72 18.40 -28.51 -29.98
CA GLN A 72 18.26 -27.11 -29.56
C GLN A 72 19.27 -26.20 -30.26
N GLN A 73 20.54 -26.61 -30.42
CA GLN A 73 21.53 -25.84 -31.18
C GLN A 73 21.22 -25.78 -32.68
N GLN A 74 20.73 -26.87 -33.29
CA GLN A 74 20.35 -26.87 -34.70
C GLN A 74 19.09 -26.04 -34.96
N GLN A 75 18.11 -26.06 -34.06
CA GLN A 75 16.90 -25.22 -34.12
C GLN A 75 17.21 -23.75 -33.88
N GLN A 76 18.03 -23.40 -32.87
CA GLN A 76 18.52 -22.03 -32.66
C GLN A 76 19.31 -21.51 -33.87
N ARG A 77 20.09 -22.38 -34.55
CA ARG A 77 20.78 -22.03 -35.81
C ARG A 77 19.81 -21.85 -36.98
N PHE A 78 18.69 -22.57 -37.00
CA PHE A 78 17.66 -22.47 -38.04
C PHE A 78 16.84 -21.19 -37.88
N GLU A 79 16.41 -20.86 -36.65
CA GLU A 79 15.68 -19.63 -36.33
C GLU A 79 16.55 -18.37 -36.53
N ARG A 80 17.84 -18.44 -36.17
CA ARG A 80 18.82 -17.38 -36.53
C ARG A 80 18.93 -17.17 -38.04
N ARG A 81 18.75 -18.22 -38.86
CA ARG A 81 18.78 -18.13 -40.33
C ARG A 81 17.46 -17.59 -40.92
N GLU A 82 16.31 -17.85 -40.30
CA GLU A 82 15.01 -17.34 -40.78
C GLU A 82 14.77 -15.86 -40.40
N ASN A 83 15.29 -15.38 -39.26
CA ASN A 83 15.11 -13.99 -38.83
C ASN A 83 16.17 -13.01 -39.39
N THR A 84 17.33 -13.50 -39.83
CA THR A 84 18.37 -12.69 -40.49
C THR A 84 17.93 -11.89 -41.72
N PRO A 85 17.13 -12.42 -42.67
CA PRO A 85 16.70 -11.63 -43.83
C PRO A 85 15.85 -10.42 -43.45
N HIS A 86 14.90 -10.56 -42.52
CA HIS A 86 14.06 -9.44 -42.06
C HIS A 86 14.88 -8.37 -41.31
N ALA A 87 15.79 -8.76 -40.42
CA ALA A 87 16.67 -7.81 -39.73
C ALA A 87 17.57 -7.03 -40.71
N SER A 88 18.10 -7.71 -41.73
CA SER A 88 18.92 -7.09 -42.77
C SER A 88 18.13 -6.13 -43.66
N GLU A 89 16.87 -6.46 -43.94
CA GLU A 89 15.98 -5.60 -44.72
C GLU A 89 15.56 -4.35 -43.94
N VAL A 90 15.24 -4.48 -42.64
CA VAL A 90 15.02 -3.32 -41.75
C VAL A 90 16.24 -2.40 -41.76
N THR A 91 17.44 -2.95 -41.60
CA THR A 91 18.70 -2.19 -41.63
C THR A 91 18.87 -1.43 -42.95
N ARG A 92 18.64 -2.11 -44.08
CA ARG A 92 18.76 -1.54 -45.42
C ARG A 92 17.76 -0.41 -45.65
N LEU A 93 16.49 -0.63 -45.30
CA LEU A 93 15.42 0.37 -45.42
C LEU A 93 15.69 1.57 -44.50
N LEU A 94 16.21 1.34 -43.30
CA LEU A 94 16.52 2.39 -42.34
C LEU A 94 17.65 3.30 -42.83
N ASN A 95 18.72 2.74 -43.43
CA ASN A 95 19.74 3.55 -44.11
C ASN A 95 19.14 4.45 -45.20
N LEU A 96 18.31 3.87 -46.09
CA LEU A 96 17.65 4.63 -47.17
C LEU A 96 16.69 5.72 -46.65
N ALA A 97 16.04 5.48 -45.52
CA ALA A 97 15.14 6.43 -44.88
C ALA A 97 15.91 7.56 -44.19
N MET A 98 17.03 7.25 -43.52
CA MET A 98 17.91 8.24 -42.90
C MET A 98 18.53 9.17 -43.94
N ASP A 99 18.97 8.65 -45.10
CA ASP A 99 19.47 9.47 -46.22
C ASP A 99 18.42 10.42 -46.82
N SER A 100 17.14 10.13 -46.59
CA SER A 100 16.01 10.92 -47.13
C SER A 100 15.45 11.95 -46.15
N GLY A 101 15.98 12.00 -44.93
CA GLY A 101 15.56 12.92 -43.88
C GLY A 101 14.30 12.48 -43.09
N PRO A 102 13.99 13.17 -41.98
CA PRO A 102 12.84 12.87 -41.12
C PRO A 102 11.49 13.01 -41.84
N GLY A 103 10.53 12.14 -41.53
CA GLY A 103 9.15 12.25 -42.04
C GLY A 103 8.95 11.88 -43.52
N ALA A 104 10.01 11.48 -44.22
CA ALA A 104 9.89 10.94 -45.58
C ALA A 104 9.01 9.67 -45.61
N VAL A 105 8.28 9.43 -46.71
CA VAL A 105 7.43 8.23 -46.90
C VAL A 105 8.19 6.93 -46.68
N LYS A 106 9.51 6.92 -46.87
CA LYS A 106 10.35 5.74 -46.61
C LYS A 106 10.32 5.28 -45.14
N TRP A 107 10.05 6.18 -44.17
CA TRP A 107 9.95 5.80 -42.75
C TRP A 107 8.75 4.91 -42.43
N THR A 108 7.64 5.05 -43.16
CA THR A 108 6.48 4.17 -42.96
C THR A 108 6.76 2.75 -43.46
N ALA A 109 7.57 2.61 -44.51
CA ALA A 109 8.05 1.31 -44.98
C ALA A 109 8.96 0.64 -43.94
N VAL A 110 9.87 1.41 -43.31
CA VAL A 110 10.71 0.91 -42.21
C VAL A 110 9.85 0.46 -41.02
N GLU A 111 8.85 1.25 -40.62
CA GLU A 111 7.98 0.93 -39.50
C GLU A 111 7.14 -0.34 -39.73
N SER A 112 6.64 -0.52 -40.95
CA SER A 112 5.92 -1.74 -41.36
C SER A 112 6.83 -2.98 -41.27
N GLU A 113 8.04 -2.91 -41.85
CA GLU A 113 8.96 -4.04 -41.86
C GLU A 113 9.51 -4.34 -40.46
N LEU A 114 9.81 -3.32 -39.66
CA LEU A 114 10.19 -3.46 -38.26
C LEU A 114 9.09 -4.16 -37.45
N SER A 115 7.83 -3.80 -37.67
CA SER A 115 6.70 -4.44 -37.00
C SER A 115 6.55 -5.91 -37.39
N ASN A 116 6.78 -6.26 -38.66
CA ASN A 116 6.77 -7.64 -39.14
C ASN A 116 7.93 -8.44 -38.54
N PHE A 117 9.14 -7.88 -38.54
CA PHE A 117 10.33 -8.46 -37.93
C PHE A 117 10.09 -8.76 -36.44
N LEU A 118 9.65 -7.77 -35.66
CA LEU A 118 9.41 -7.94 -34.22
C LEU A 118 8.29 -8.95 -33.94
N ARG A 119 7.22 -8.97 -34.74
CA ARG A 119 6.17 -10.00 -34.61
C ARG A 119 6.69 -11.40 -34.92
N SER A 120 7.51 -11.57 -35.95
CA SER A 120 8.12 -12.86 -36.30
C SER A 120 9.05 -13.36 -35.19
N LEU A 121 9.89 -12.46 -34.68
CA LEU A 121 10.80 -12.72 -33.56
C LEU A 121 10.04 -13.21 -32.31
N MET A 122 8.87 -12.64 -32.04
CA MET A 122 8.04 -12.96 -30.88
C MET A 122 6.97 -14.05 -31.12
N ALA A 123 6.81 -14.54 -32.37
CA ALA A 123 5.93 -15.66 -32.69
C ALA A 123 6.52 -17.01 -32.24
N GLY A 124 7.85 -17.11 -32.16
CA GLY A 124 8.60 -18.24 -31.58
C GLY A 124 8.59 -18.30 -30.05
N ARG A 125 7.51 -17.78 -29.41
CA ARG A 125 7.37 -17.33 -28.01
C ARG A 125 7.69 -18.36 -26.90
N ARG A 126 8.17 -19.55 -27.23
CA ARG A 126 8.56 -20.60 -26.28
C ARG A 126 10.07 -20.86 -26.20
N GLN A 127 10.92 -20.29 -27.06
CA GLN A 127 12.35 -20.66 -27.09
C GLN A 127 13.37 -19.50 -27.14
N VAL A 128 13.01 -18.28 -27.58
CA VAL A 128 13.95 -17.15 -27.64
C VAL A 128 13.80 -16.24 -26.40
N GLY A 129 14.88 -16.08 -25.63
CA GLY A 129 14.91 -15.22 -24.44
C GLY A 129 14.97 -13.73 -24.78
N LEU A 130 14.44 -12.86 -23.89
CA LEU A 130 14.36 -11.40 -24.09
C LEU A 130 15.69 -10.77 -24.50
N LYS A 131 16.80 -11.24 -23.92
CA LYS A 131 18.16 -10.79 -24.25
C LYS A 131 18.53 -11.02 -25.72
N GLU A 132 18.17 -12.17 -26.28
CA GLU A 132 18.45 -12.50 -27.68
C GLU A 132 17.55 -11.66 -28.61
N SER A 133 16.28 -11.48 -28.25
CA SER A 133 15.37 -10.57 -28.95
C SER A 133 15.87 -9.14 -28.97
N ALA A 134 16.35 -8.62 -27.84
CA ALA A 134 16.91 -7.28 -27.73
C ALA A 134 18.18 -7.14 -28.60
N SER A 135 19.07 -8.13 -28.57
CA SER A 135 20.30 -8.12 -29.38
C SER A 135 20.02 -8.12 -30.89
N GLN A 136 19.08 -8.95 -31.35
CA GLN A 136 18.66 -8.97 -32.76
C GLN A 136 17.97 -7.65 -33.16
N THR A 137 17.21 -7.04 -32.25
CA THR A 137 16.60 -5.73 -32.48
C THR A 137 17.64 -4.62 -32.59
N VAL A 138 18.69 -4.64 -31.75
CA VAL A 138 19.82 -3.70 -31.84
C VAL A 138 20.52 -3.84 -33.19
N GLN A 139 20.73 -5.06 -33.69
CA GLN A 139 21.32 -5.28 -35.02
C GLN A 139 20.45 -4.70 -36.13
N ALA A 140 19.13 -4.95 -36.10
CA ALA A 140 18.19 -4.40 -37.10
C ALA A 140 18.12 -2.86 -37.06
N LEU A 141 18.25 -2.26 -35.87
CA LEU A 141 18.27 -0.81 -35.67
C LEU A 141 19.68 -0.20 -35.74
N GLY A 142 20.69 -0.97 -36.16
CA GLY A 142 22.11 -0.61 -36.08
C GLY A 142 22.47 0.80 -36.56
N PRO A 143 21.98 1.27 -37.73
CA PRO A 143 22.31 2.62 -38.18
C PRO A 143 21.76 3.72 -37.25
N LEU A 144 20.54 3.55 -36.73
CA LEU A 144 19.96 4.47 -35.76
C LEU A 144 20.68 4.39 -34.42
N PHE A 145 20.99 3.18 -33.98
CA PHE A 145 21.73 2.92 -32.74
C PHE A 145 23.10 3.62 -32.74
N ASN A 146 23.84 3.49 -33.83
CA ASN A 146 25.14 4.13 -34.00
C ASN A 146 25.02 5.64 -33.95
N VAL A 147 24.01 6.24 -34.60
CA VAL A 147 23.79 7.71 -34.53
C VAL A 147 23.42 8.17 -33.12
N LEU A 148 22.58 7.41 -32.41
CA LEU A 148 22.15 7.80 -31.06
C LEU A 148 23.25 7.63 -30.01
N THR A 149 24.20 6.71 -30.22
CA THR A 149 25.34 6.47 -29.32
C THR A 149 26.60 7.26 -29.68
N SER A 150 26.81 7.58 -30.97
CA SER A 150 27.99 8.30 -31.47
C SER A 150 27.96 9.81 -31.23
N THR A 151 26.84 10.36 -30.75
CA THR A 151 26.74 11.76 -30.31
C THR A 151 27.51 11.98 -29.01
N ALA A 152 28.84 11.79 -29.06
CA ALA A 152 29.78 12.43 -28.17
C ALA A 152 29.74 13.94 -28.45
N ASP A 153 29.64 14.74 -27.38
CA ASP A 153 30.00 16.16 -27.33
C ASP A 153 29.19 17.19 -28.13
N THR A 154 27.93 17.39 -27.76
CA THR A 154 27.33 18.75 -27.82
C THR A 154 26.76 19.15 -26.47
N ASP A 155 27.58 19.00 -25.43
CA ASP A 155 27.43 19.80 -24.21
C ASP A 155 27.81 21.25 -24.54
N GLY A 156 26.80 22.11 -24.69
CA GLY A 156 26.95 23.55 -24.44
C GLY A 156 27.24 24.50 -25.61
N SER A 157 27.39 24.06 -26.86
CA SER A 157 27.39 24.99 -28.01
C SER A 157 26.02 25.03 -28.67
N GLU A 158 25.57 26.23 -29.06
CA GLU A 158 24.36 26.47 -29.84
C GLU A 158 24.28 25.53 -31.07
N VAL A 159 23.64 24.37 -30.89
CA VAL A 159 23.26 23.50 -32.01
C VAL A 159 22.13 24.25 -32.70
N GLU A 160 22.37 24.66 -33.95
CA GLU A 160 21.35 25.31 -34.80
C GLU A 160 20.03 24.53 -34.69
N LYS A 161 18.91 25.24 -34.50
CA LYS A 161 17.57 24.65 -34.34
C LYS A 161 17.23 23.62 -35.43
N ASP A 162 17.84 23.75 -36.60
CA ASP A 162 17.65 22.87 -37.76
C ASP A 162 18.32 21.49 -37.60
N ALA A 163 19.33 21.34 -36.74
CA ALA A 163 20.00 20.05 -36.45
C ALA A 163 19.35 19.27 -35.27
N LEU A 164 18.50 19.92 -34.46
CA LEU A 164 17.78 19.29 -33.33
C LEU A 164 16.52 18.52 -33.78
N MET A 165 15.86 18.97 -34.85
CA MET A 165 14.64 18.36 -35.40
C MET A 165 14.83 16.91 -35.92
N PRO A 166 15.94 16.57 -36.60
CA PRO A 166 16.20 15.18 -37.00
C PRO A 166 16.43 14.24 -35.82
N LEU A 167 17.13 14.72 -34.79
CA LEU A 167 17.53 13.89 -33.65
C LEU A 167 16.34 13.50 -32.76
N SER A 168 15.43 14.44 -32.50
CA SER A 168 14.20 14.16 -31.74
C SER A 168 13.30 13.15 -32.48
N PHE A 169 13.22 13.25 -33.81
CA PHE A 169 12.51 12.29 -34.64
C PHE A 169 13.14 10.88 -34.56
N TYR A 170 14.46 10.77 -34.66
CA TYR A 170 15.18 9.50 -34.54
C TYR A 170 15.00 8.85 -33.17
N ARG A 171 15.10 9.66 -32.10
CA ARG A 171 14.82 9.20 -30.72
C ARG A 171 13.38 8.71 -30.58
N GLY A 172 12.41 9.43 -31.14
CA GLY A 172 11.01 9.05 -31.11
C GLY A 172 10.73 7.74 -31.86
N PHE A 173 11.38 7.54 -33.02
CA PHE A 173 11.30 6.29 -33.77
C PHE A 173 11.92 5.12 -32.98
N TYR A 174 13.11 5.32 -32.41
CA TYR A 174 13.78 4.31 -31.58
C TYR A 174 12.94 3.94 -30.35
N ALA A 175 12.40 4.94 -29.65
CA ALA A 175 11.55 4.73 -28.49
C ALA A 175 10.30 3.91 -28.83
N ARG A 176 9.66 4.17 -29.98
CA ARG A 176 8.55 3.35 -30.49
C ARG A 176 8.96 1.91 -30.75
N ALA A 177 10.12 1.71 -31.39
CA ALA A 177 10.64 0.37 -31.66
C ALA A 177 10.86 -0.45 -30.39
N VAL A 178 11.50 0.15 -29.38
CA VAL A 178 11.71 -0.49 -28.07
C VAL A 178 10.38 -0.74 -27.37
N SER A 179 9.46 0.23 -27.39
CA SER A 179 8.13 0.08 -26.78
C SER A 179 7.33 -1.06 -27.43
N LEU A 180 7.43 -1.23 -28.75
CA LEU A 180 6.78 -2.32 -29.48
C LEU A 180 7.37 -3.69 -29.12
N LEU A 181 8.69 -3.80 -29.00
CA LEU A 181 9.36 -5.03 -28.53
C LEU A 181 8.86 -5.41 -27.13
N LEU A 182 8.85 -4.44 -26.20
CA LEU A 182 8.40 -4.65 -24.83
C LEU A 182 6.92 -5.03 -24.76
N HIS A 183 6.07 -4.34 -25.54
CA HIS A 183 4.65 -4.65 -25.61
C HIS A 183 4.40 -6.09 -26.08
N LEU A 184 5.13 -6.54 -27.11
CA LEU A 184 5.03 -7.92 -27.58
C LEU A 184 5.50 -8.92 -26.52
N HIS A 185 6.56 -8.63 -25.78
CA HIS A 185 7.06 -9.47 -24.69
C HIS A 185 6.08 -9.57 -23.52
N LEU A 186 5.53 -8.43 -23.10
CA LEU A 186 4.68 -8.31 -21.92
C LEU A 186 3.19 -8.53 -22.21
N SER A 187 2.80 -8.77 -23.48
CA SER A 187 1.40 -9.01 -23.86
C SER A 187 0.74 -10.21 -23.14
N GLY A 188 1.52 -11.16 -22.63
CA GLY A 188 1.02 -12.28 -21.82
C GLY A 188 1.01 -12.04 -20.30
N PHE A 189 1.55 -10.90 -19.84
CA PHE A 189 1.63 -10.55 -18.42
C PHE A 189 0.40 -9.73 -18.06
N ASP A 190 -0.21 -10.03 -16.91
CA ASP A 190 -1.22 -9.17 -16.33
C ASP A 190 -0.60 -7.87 -15.75
N GLY A 191 -1.43 -6.93 -15.29
CA GLY A 191 -0.94 -5.64 -14.76
C GLY A 191 0.00 -5.81 -13.56
N SER A 192 -0.26 -6.80 -12.70
CA SER A 192 0.53 -7.06 -11.49
C SER A 192 1.89 -7.69 -11.82
N ASP A 193 1.91 -8.61 -12.78
CA ASP A 193 3.09 -9.28 -13.30
C ASP A 193 4.02 -8.29 -14.01
N ARG A 194 3.45 -7.33 -14.75
CA ARG A 194 4.23 -6.25 -15.40
C ARG A 194 4.93 -5.36 -14.38
N ILE A 195 4.24 -4.97 -13.31
CA ILE A 195 4.84 -4.19 -12.21
C ILE A 195 5.92 -5.01 -11.50
N ALA A 196 5.66 -6.31 -11.26
CA ALA A 196 6.61 -7.23 -10.66
C ALA A 196 7.87 -7.44 -11.52
N TRP A 197 7.71 -7.52 -12.84
CA TRP A 197 8.82 -7.59 -13.79
C TRP A 197 9.65 -6.30 -13.76
N LEU A 198 8.99 -5.14 -13.81
CA LEU A 198 9.67 -3.85 -13.80
C LEU A 198 10.49 -3.64 -12.51
N LYS A 199 9.90 -3.92 -11.34
CA LYS A 199 10.56 -3.68 -10.04
C LYS A 199 11.76 -4.59 -9.78
N ARG A 200 11.79 -5.80 -10.35
CA ARG A 200 12.90 -6.78 -10.18
C ARG A 200 14.20 -6.30 -10.81
N CYS A 201 14.15 -5.37 -11.77
CA CYS A 201 15.32 -4.79 -12.45
C CYS A 201 16.25 -5.79 -13.16
N GLY A 202 15.92 -7.09 -13.21
CA GLY A 202 16.72 -8.10 -13.94
C GLY A 202 16.81 -7.81 -15.44
N TRP A 203 15.76 -7.17 -15.97
CA TRP A 203 15.72 -6.66 -17.34
C TRP A 203 16.83 -5.64 -17.65
N LYS A 204 17.43 -4.97 -16.64
CA LYS A 204 18.52 -4.00 -16.86
C LYS A 204 19.72 -4.64 -17.55
N VAL A 205 20.00 -5.91 -17.26
CA VAL A 205 21.08 -6.69 -17.89
C VAL A 205 20.64 -7.23 -19.24
N GLU A 206 19.41 -7.73 -19.34
CA GLU A 206 18.87 -8.34 -20.57
C GLU A 206 18.66 -7.32 -21.69
N LEU A 207 18.24 -6.11 -21.32
CA LEU A 207 17.96 -5.00 -22.22
C LEU A 207 19.07 -3.95 -22.24
N TYR A 208 20.23 -4.20 -21.60
CA TYR A 208 21.29 -3.20 -21.47
C TYR A 208 21.65 -2.56 -22.81
N ASP A 209 21.95 -3.40 -23.81
CA ASP A 209 22.41 -2.94 -25.12
C ASP A 209 21.35 -2.08 -25.83
N ILE A 210 20.08 -2.51 -25.80
CA ILE A 210 18.99 -1.77 -26.46
C ILE A 210 18.55 -0.52 -25.69
N LEU A 211 18.85 -0.43 -24.39
CA LEU A 211 18.52 0.75 -23.59
C LEU A 211 19.69 1.73 -23.50
N LEU A 212 20.90 1.32 -23.89
CA LEU A 212 22.13 2.10 -23.78
C LEU A 212 21.98 3.56 -24.26
N PRO A 213 21.40 3.86 -25.45
CA PRO A 213 21.33 5.23 -25.93
C PRO A 213 20.48 6.14 -25.05
N PHE A 214 19.42 5.59 -24.46
CA PHE A 214 18.53 6.30 -23.54
C PHE A 214 19.14 6.41 -22.15
N ILE A 215 19.67 5.32 -21.60
CA ILE A 215 20.26 5.28 -20.25
C ILE A 215 21.43 6.25 -20.16
N GLN A 216 22.36 6.22 -21.12
CA GLN A 216 23.55 7.06 -21.10
C GLN A 216 23.23 8.56 -21.16
N LYS A 217 22.15 8.94 -21.86
CA LYS A 217 21.78 10.35 -22.08
C LYS A 217 20.82 10.90 -21.03
N GLU A 218 19.85 10.11 -20.57
CA GLU A 218 18.77 10.62 -19.71
C GLU A 218 18.87 10.13 -18.26
N VAL A 219 19.38 8.92 -18.02
CA VAL A 219 19.29 8.27 -16.70
C VAL A 219 20.62 8.33 -15.95
N GLU A 220 21.72 7.93 -16.60
CA GLU A 220 23.06 7.88 -16.00
C GLU A 220 23.53 9.23 -15.45
N PRO A 221 23.31 10.39 -16.13
CA PRO A 221 23.68 11.68 -15.56
C PRO A 221 22.92 11.99 -14.26
N LEU A 222 21.65 11.63 -14.20
CA LEU A 222 20.79 11.81 -13.03
C LEU A 222 21.18 10.87 -11.87
N GLU A 223 21.52 9.63 -12.20
CA GLU A 223 22.06 8.66 -11.22
C GLU A 223 23.38 9.17 -10.62
N LYS A 224 24.30 9.65 -11.45
CA LYS A 224 25.58 10.24 -11.01
C LYS A 224 25.37 11.47 -10.15
N GLU A 225 24.44 12.34 -10.53
CA GLU A 225 24.10 13.54 -9.76
C GLU A 225 23.55 13.16 -8.37
N LEU A 226 22.65 12.17 -8.29
CA LEU A 226 22.12 11.66 -7.03
C LEU A 226 23.22 11.09 -6.13
N VAL A 227 24.09 10.24 -6.69
CA VAL A 227 25.24 9.65 -5.99
C VAL A 227 26.24 10.74 -5.57
N TYR A 228 26.40 11.81 -6.35
CA TYR A 228 27.30 12.91 -6.00
C TYR A 228 26.77 13.72 -4.82
N HIS A 229 25.49 14.08 -4.82
CA HIS A 229 24.91 14.90 -3.76
C HIS A 229 24.73 14.12 -2.45
N PHE A 230 24.40 12.83 -2.50
CA PHE A 230 24.13 12.05 -1.30
C PHE A 230 25.19 10.98 -1.10
N GLN A 231 26.20 11.34 -0.31
CA GLN A 231 27.27 10.45 0.12
C GLN A 231 27.42 10.58 1.62
N GLU A 232 27.84 9.50 2.27
CA GLU A 232 28.15 9.52 3.68
C GLU A 232 29.14 10.65 4.01
N GLY A 233 28.84 11.43 5.06
CA GLY A 233 29.66 12.55 5.50
C GLY A 233 29.44 13.88 4.77
N LYS A 234 28.62 13.94 3.72
CA LYS A 234 28.23 15.22 3.10
C LYS A 234 27.12 15.92 3.87
N ASN A 235 27.17 17.25 3.90
CA ASN A 235 26.14 18.10 4.52
C ASN A 235 24.73 17.89 3.95
N THR A 236 24.65 17.43 2.71
CA THR A 236 23.42 17.13 1.98
C THR A 236 22.79 15.81 2.40
N ALA A 237 23.52 14.90 3.05
CA ALA A 237 23.05 13.60 3.52
C ALA A 237 23.03 13.51 5.06
N ARG A 238 22.57 14.59 5.72
CA ARG A 238 22.39 14.61 7.18
C ARG A 238 21.29 13.65 7.59
N ARG A 239 21.57 12.82 8.59
CA ARG A 239 20.65 11.76 9.05
C ARG A 239 19.38 12.30 9.67
N GLU A 240 19.45 13.48 10.27
CA GLU A 240 18.32 14.20 10.86
C GLU A 240 17.40 14.80 9.78
N GLU A 241 17.88 14.86 8.53
CA GLU A 241 17.19 15.56 7.43
C GLU A 241 16.94 14.67 6.18
N PRO A 242 16.35 13.46 6.31
CA PRO A 242 16.03 12.59 5.18
C PRO A 242 15.05 13.22 4.19
N GLN A 243 14.27 14.22 4.60
CA GLN A 243 13.38 14.97 3.71
C GLN A 243 14.12 15.60 2.51
N HIS A 244 15.38 16.01 2.68
CA HIS A 244 16.14 16.64 1.60
C HIS A 244 16.46 15.66 0.48
N PHE A 245 16.75 14.40 0.82
CA PHE A 245 16.93 13.33 -0.16
C PHE A 245 15.68 13.14 -1.00
N PHE A 246 14.52 13.00 -0.35
CA PHE A 246 13.26 12.74 -1.05
C PHE A 246 12.77 13.92 -1.88
N LEU A 247 12.96 15.16 -1.41
CA LEU A 247 12.68 16.36 -2.20
C LEU A 247 13.57 16.45 -3.44
N PHE A 248 14.87 16.16 -3.29
CA PHE A 248 15.80 16.12 -4.42
C PHE A 248 15.44 15.00 -5.40
N LEU A 249 15.11 13.82 -4.89
CA LEU A 249 14.69 12.69 -5.72
C LEU A 249 13.46 13.03 -6.56
N GLN A 250 12.48 13.72 -5.99
CA GLN A 250 11.31 14.20 -6.74
C GLN A 250 11.72 15.12 -7.90
N GLN A 251 12.64 16.07 -7.66
CA GLN A 251 13.17 16.96 -8.70
C GLN A 251 13.90 16.20 -9.81
N ILE A 252 14.67 15.17 -9.45
CA ILE A 252 15.36 14.31 -10.42
C ILE A 252 14.36 13.57 -11.30
N TYR A 253 13.29 13.02 -10.74
CA TYR A 253 12.23 12.38 -11.54
C TYR A 253 11.49 13.38 -12.44
N THR A 254 11.19 14.58 -11.96
CA THR A 254 10.59 15.64 -12.80
C THR A 254 11.50 15.97 -13.97
N ARG A 255 12.82 16.09 -13.74
CA ARG A 255 13.81 16.31 -14.81
C ARG A 255 13.87 15.14 -15.78
N LEU A 256 13.85 13.89 -15.30
CA LEU A 256 13.81 12.72 -16.18
C LEU A 256 12.62 12.78 -17.15
N VAL A 257 11.41 13.05 -16.66
CA VAL A 257 10.21 13.14 -17.49
C VAL A 257 10.29 14.31 -18.47
N ASN A 258 10.71 15.48 -17.99
CA ASN A 258 10.81 16.68 -18.82
C ASN A 258 11.87 16.54 -19.91
N ASN A 259 13.06 16.03 -19.57
CA ASN A 259 14.14 15.81 -20.52
C ASN A 259 13.75 14.73 -21.54
N ALA A 260 13.20 13.61 -21.09
CA ALA A 260 12.75 12.54 -21.98
C ALA A 260 11.72 13.04 -23.02
N ARG A 261 10.79 13.90 -22.59
CA ARG A 261 9.81 14.53 -23.51
C ARG A 261 10.47 15.56 -24.43
N ALA A 262 11.24 16.50 -23.89
CA ALA A 262 11.90 17.56 -24.66
C ALA A 262 12.88 17.01 -25.70
N HIS A 263 13.57 15.92 -25.37
CA HIS A 263 14.54 15.28 -26.24
C HIS A 263 13.93 14.31 -27.26
N GLY A 264 12.62 14.05 -27.19
CA GLY A 264 11.89 13.21 -28.15
C GLY A 264 11.86 11.71 -27.82
N TRP A 265 12.25 11.29 -26.61
CA TRP A 265 12.19 9.89 -26.18
C TRP A 265 10.77 9.41 -25.82
N ALA A 266 9.84 10.34 -25.61
CA ALA A 266 8.45 10.05 -25.28
C ALA A 266 7.51 10.75 -26.28
N PRO A 267 7.31 10.16 -27.48
CA PRO A 267 6.43 10.75 -28.49
C PRO A 267 4.95 10.66 -28.08
N GLU A 268 4.19 11.71 -28.39
CA GLU A 268 2.76 11.80 -28.10
C GLU A 268 1.95 10.71 -28.85
N GLY A 269 0.97 10.10 -28.19
CA GLY A 269 0.00 9.18 -28.83
C GLY A 269 0.30 7.67 -28.72
N ILE A 270 1.42 7.24 -28.14
CA ILE A 270 1.57 5.84 -27.70
C ILE A 270 0.71 5.69 -26.44
N GLY A 271 -0.23 4.75 -26.45
CA GLY A 271 -1.17 4.54 -25.35
C GLY A 271 -0.47 4.47 -23.99
N GLU A 272 -0.64 5.53 -23.19
CA GLU A 272 -0.24 5.60 -21.78
C GLU A 272 -0.96 4.56 -20.91
N GLN A 273 -1.93 3.83 -21.49
CA GLN A 273 -2.86 2.97 -20.77
C GLN A 273 -2.21 1.79 -20.04
N ASP A 274 -0.97 1.41 -20.37
CA ASP A 274 -0.26 0.31 -19.70
C ASP A 274 1.04 0.72 -18.97
N GLY A 275 1.52 1.97 -19.11
CA GLY A 275 2.64 2.60 -18.36
C GLY A 275 4.04 1.98 -18.43
N VAL A 276 4.16 0.65 -18.28
CA VAL A 276 5.38 -0.14 -18.10
C VAL A 276 6.19 -0.30 -19.39
N ASN A 277 5.54 -0.21 -20.55
CA ASN A 277 6.17 -0.43 -21.86
C ASN A 277 6.93 0.80 -22.40
N THR A 278 7.26 1.77 -21.54
CA THR A 278 7.89 3.03 -21.93
C THR A 278 9.33 3.10 -21.42
N LEU A 279 10.19 3.80 -22.18
CA LEU A 279 11.56 4.11 -21.73
C LEU A 279 11.56 4.89 -20.41
N ILE A 280 10.58 5.78 -20.20
CA ILE A 280 10.44 6.54 -18.95
C ILE A 280 10.20 5.60 -17.77
N ALA A 281 9.36 4.56 -17.91
CA ALA A 281 9.11 3.59 -16.84
C ALA A 281 10.37 2.80 -16.47
N LEU A 282 11.12 2.33 -17.49
CA LEU A 282 12.40 1.63 -17.29
C LEU A 282 13.45 2.56 -16.64
N GLY A 283 13.61 3.77 -17.16
CA GLY A 283 14.51 4.77 -16.58
C GLY A 283 14.14 5.13 -15.14
N SER A 284 12.83 5.24 -14.87
CA SER A 284 12.33 5.50 -13.51
C SER A 284 12.66 4.37 -12.54
N ALA A 285 12.54 3.12 -12.98
CA ALA A 285 12.86 1.94 -12.18
C ALA A 285 14.38 1.76 -11.98
N ALA A 286 15.20 2.06 -13.00
CA ALA A 286 16.66 2.10 -12.86
C ALA A 286 17.09 3.14 -11.82
N LEU A 287 16.56 4.37 -11.94
CA LEU A 287 16.81 5.45 -10.99
C LEU A 287 16.33 5.10 -9.58
N ALA A 288 15.19 4.39 -9.44
CA ALA A 288 14.71 3.91 -8.14
C ALA A 288 15.70 2.95 -7.48
N ALA A 289 16.27 2.01 -8.24
CA ALA A 289 17.28 1.09 -7.71
C ALA A 289 18.52 1.83 -7.20
N THR A 290 18.98 2.83 -7.96
CA THR A 290 20.09 3.71 -7.55
C THR A 290 19.73 4.53 -6.31
N ALA A 291 18.54 5.14 -6.28
CA ALA A 291 18.07 5.93 -5.14
C ALA A 291 17.97 5.10 -3.86
N VAL A 292 17.46 3.88 -3.93
CA VAL A 292 17.44 2.96 -2.79
C VAL A 292 18.85 2.67 -2.29
N SER A 293 19.79 2.34 -3.20
CA SER A 293 21.18 2.07 -2.83
C SER A 293 21.83 3.27 -2.12
N VAL A 294 21.67 4.46 -2.70
CA VAL A 294 22.19 5.71 -2.15
C VAL A 294 21.58 6.01 -0.78
N PHE A 295 20.26 5.88 -0.63
CA PHE A 295 19.59 6.13 0.66
C PHE A 295 20.06 5.16 1.74
N ARG A 296 20.14 3.87 1.41
CA ARG A 296 20.65 2.83 2.32
C ARG A 296 22.07 3.12 2.78
N SER A 297 22.96 3.50 1.87
CA SER A 297 24.35 3.81 2.19
C SER A 297 24.50 5.12 2.96
N ALA A 298 23.92 6.22 2.48
CA ALA A 298 24.15 7.55 3.04
C ALA A 298 23.50 7.74 4.42
N TYR A 299 22.34 7.12 4.65
CA TYR A 299 21.59 7.24 5.90
C TYR A 299 21.78 6.05 6.83
N GLY A 300 22.53 5.01 6.41
CA GLY A 300 22.59 3.73 7.12
C GLY A 300 21.20 3.08 7.21
N TRP A 301 20.40 3.10 6.15
CA TRP A 301 19.03 2.57 6.15
C TRP A 301 19.01 1.07 5.85
N HIS A 302 19.63 0.26 6.70
CA HIS A 302 19.67 -1.21 6.56
C HIS A 302 19.72 -1.88 7.94
N GLU A 303 19.31 -3.15 8.02
CA GLU A 303 19.12 -3.90 9.28
C GLU A 303 20.38 -3.97 10.15
N GLU A 304 21.56 -4.07 9.53
CA GLU A 304 22.84 -4.08 10.26
C GLU A 304 23.21 -2.73 10.88
N SER A 305 22.54 -1.65 10.48
CA SER A 305 22.78 -0.34 11.07
C SER A 305 22.18 -0.27 12.47
N GLY A 306 22.95 0.21 13.44
CA GLY A 306 22.40 0.54 14.76
C GLY A 306 21.37 1.68 14.71
N TYR A 307 21.29 2.44 13.60
CA TYR A 307 20.45 3.64 13.50
C TYR A 307 18.96 3.33 13.38
N LEU A 308 18.58 2.23 12.74
CA LEU A 308 17.16 1.84 12.64
C LEU A 308 16.53 1.52 14.00
N SER A 309 17.34 1.24 15.02
CA SER A 309 16.85 1.08 16.41
C SER A 309 16.43 2.39 17.07
N VAL A 310 16.85 3.55 16.52
CA VAL A 310 16.46 4.86 17.03
C VAL A 310 15.07 5.20 16.52
N LYS A 311 14.08 5.11 17.42
CA LYS A 311 12.65 5.29 17.12
C LYS A 311 12.35 6.55 16.30
N ASP A 312 12.85 7.71 16.72
CA ASP A 312 12.54 9.00 16.06
C ASP A 312 13.13 9.08 14.64
N PHE A 313 14.32 8.51 14.43
CA PHE A 313 14.95 8.43 13.12
C PHE A 313 14.12 7.58 12.16
N THR A 314 13.71 6.39 12.59
CA THR A 314 12.89 5.48 11.78
C THR A 314 11.52 6.08 11.46
N ILE A 315 10.85 6.68 12.44
CA ILE A 315 9.55 7.36 12.23
C ILE A 315 9.69 8.50 11.23
N HIS A 316 10.69 9.37 11.41
CA HIS A 316 10.91 10.52 10.53
C HIS A 316 11.24 10.09 9.10
N GLY A 317 12.10 9.08 8.93
CA GLY A 317 12.44 8.51 7.63
C GLY A 317 11.23 7.92 6.90
N VAL A 318 10.41 7.11 7.59
CA VAL A 318 9.16 6.57 7.03
C VAL A 318 8.19 7.70 6.67
N ASN A 319 8.04 8.72 7.53
CA ASN A 319 7.18 9.86 7.25
C ASN A 319 7.61 10.65 6.01
N CYS A 320 8.92 10.90 5.85
CA CYS A 320 9.46 11.57 4.67
C CYS A 320 9.24 10.75 3.39
N LEU A 321 9.40 9.43 3.47
CA LEU A 321 9.09 8.52 2.37
C LEU A 321 7.60 8.59 2.00
N VAL A 322 6.70 8.54 2.98
CA VAL A 322 5.25 8.65 2.71
C VAL A 322 4.91 10.00 2.07
N ASP A 323 5.48 11.10 2.56
CA ASP A 323 5.27 12.43 1.97
C ASP A 323 5.77 12.51 0.53
N PHE A 324 6.89 11.85 0.21
CA PHE A 324 7.38 11.69 -1.17
C PHE A 324 6.38 10.93 -2.03
N LEU A 325 5.89 9.78 -1.57
CA LEU A 325 4.93 8.96 -2.33
C LEU A 325 3.65 9.73 -2.62
N THR A 326 3.10 10.42 -1.61
CA THR A 326 1.90 11.26 -1.79
C THR A 326 2.12 12.37 -2.83
N LYS A 327 3.31 12.95 -2.91
CA LYS A 327 3.65 14.01 -3.88
C LYS A 327 4.14 13.49 -5.22
N SER A 328 4.40 12.19 -5.34
CA SER A 328 5.00 11.57 -6.52
C SER A 328 3.99 11.22 -7.63
N GLY A 329 2.69 11.36 -7.36
CA GLY A 329 1.61 11.12 -8.31
C GLY A 329 1.80 11.87 -9.63
N GLY A 330 1.79 11.14 -10.75
CA GLY A 330 1.99 11.71 -12.09
C GLY A 330 3.43 12.10 -12.44
N ILE A 331 4.39 12.00 -11.52
CA ILE A 331 5.81 12.32 -11.73
C ILE A 331 6.65 11.05 -11.72
N VAL A 332 6.47 10.20 -10.72
CA VAL A 332 7.24 8.96 -10.55
C VAL A 332 6.38 7.80 -11.02
N HIS A 333 6.91 6.96 -11.91
CA HIS A 333 6.18 5.79 -12.39
C HIS A 333 5.83 4.83 -11.24
N LEU A 334 4.63 4.23 -11.27
CA LEU A 334 4.10 3.39 -10.18
C LEU A 334 5.05 2.24 -9.80
N GLY A 335 5.63 1.56 -10.79
CA GLY A 335 6.59 0.47 -10.52
C GLY A 335 7.90 0.93 -9.87
N ALA A 336 8.31 2.18 -10.10
CA ALA A 336 9.46 2.76 -9.41
C ALA A 336 9.10 3.09 -7.95
N GLN A 337 7.91 3.66 -7.71
CA GLN A 337 7.40 3.88 -6.35
C GLN A 337 7.31 2.56 -5.56
N ALA A 338 6.69 1.53 -6.15
CA ALA A 338 6.60 0.19 -5.55
C ALA A 338 7.98 -0.39 -5.25
N GLY A 339 8.94 -0.24 -6.18
CA GLY A 339 10.31 -0.71 -6.01
C GLY A 339 11.10 0.03 -4.92
N ILE A 340 10.82 1.31 -4.67
CA ILE A 340 11.37 2.09 -3.55
C ILE A 340 10.75 1.61 -2.24
N VAL A 341 9.42 1.53 -2.17
CA VAL A 341 8.68 1.13 -0.95
C VAL A 341 9.09 -0.26 -0.50
N GLU A 342 9.08 -1.25 -1.39
CA GLU A 342 9.43 -2.64 -1.07
C GLU A 342 10.86 -2.79 -0.53
N ARG A 343 11.78 -1.89 -0.91
CA ARG A 343 13.18 -1.95 -0.46
C ARG A 343 13.47 -1.05 0.74
N LEU A 344 12.73 0.02 0.95
CA LEU A 344 12.95 0.92 2.08
C LEU A 344 12.05 0.59 3.28
N ILE A 345 10.89 -0.02 3.06
CA ILE A 345 9.98 -0.45 4.11
C ILE A 345 10.14 -1.96 4.30
N SER A 346 11.13 -2.38 5.08
CA SER A 346 11.18 -3.77 5.55
C SER A 346 10.11 -4.00 6.63
N PRO A 347 9.70 -5.27 6.87
CA PRO A 347 8.76 -5.60 7.94
C PRO A 347 9.18 -5.03 9.30
N ASP A 348 10.46 -5.10 9.66
CA ASP A 348 10.96 -4.63 10.96
C ASP A 348 10.88 -3.10 11.13
N ILE A 349 11.24 -2.36 10.08
CA ILE A 349 11.10 -0.89 10.05
C ILE A 349 9.64 -0.51 10.19
N PHE A 350 8.76 -1.21 9.46
CA PHE A 350 7.33 -0.92 9.50
C PHE A 350 6.69 -1.30 10.85
N CYS A 351 7.12 -2.40 11.47
CA CYS A 351 6.72 -2.77 12.82
C CYS A 351 7.14 -1.69 13.84
N THR A 352 8.36 -1.18 13.75
CA THR A 352 8.83 -0.07 14.61
C THR A 352 7.97 1.19 14.45
N TYR A 353 7.62 1.54 13.20
CA TYR A 353 6.69 2.62 12.92
C TYR A 353 5.29 2.34 13.46
N ALA A 354 4.77 1.13 13.29
CA ALA A 354 3.45 0.71 13.77
C ALA A 354 3.36 0.76 15.30
N ASP A 355 4.40 0.34 16.03
CA ASP A 355 4.45 0.44 17.48
C ASP A 355 4.45 1.90 17.97
N ALA A 356 5.15 2.78 17.26
CA ALA A 356 5.09 4.21 17.53
C ALA A 356 3.68 4.78 17.27
N ALA A 357 3.07 4.43 16.13
CA ALA A 357 1.73 4.82 15.78
C ALA A 357 0.70 4.36 16.84
N ARG A 358 0.80 3.11 17.29
CA ARG A 358 -0.02 2.59 18.40
C ARG A 358 0.19 3.40 19.67
N SER A 359 1.43 3.71 20.02
CA SER A 359 1.74 4.51 21.21
C SER A 359 1.07 5.89 21.14
N PHE A 360 1.14 6.57 20.00
CA PHE A 360 0.46 7.86 19.79
C PHE A 360 -1.06 7.74 19.89
N VAL A 361 -1.65 6.66 19.39
CA VAL A 361 -3.10 6.42 19.50
C VAL A 361 -3.51 6.20 20.96
N CYS A 362 -2.72 5.43 21.73
CA CYS A 362 -2.94 5.24 23.15
C CYS A 362 -2.83 6.57 23.93
N GLU A 363 -1.80 7.37 23.65
CA GLU A 363 -1.64 8.70 24.24
C GLU A 363 -2.79 9.65 23.87
N ALA A 364 -3.25 9.62 22.61
CA ALA A 364 -4.40 10.41 22.15
C ALA A 364 -5.69 10.03 22.86
N PHE A 365 -5.89 8.74 23.16
CA PHE A 365 -7.02 8.29 23.97
C PHE A 365 -6.90 8.76 25.43
N ALA A 366 -5.75 8.52 26.06
CA ALA A 366 -5.53 8.81 27.47
C ALA A 366 -5.59 10.33 27.78
N SER A 367 -4.97 11.15 26.93
CA SER A 367 -4.83 12.60 27.16
C SER A 367 -5.80 13.45 26.35
N GLY A 368 -6.56 12.87 25.41
CA GLY A 368 -7.43 13.60 24.49
C GLY A 368 -8.43 14.52 25.20
N HIS A 369 -8.93 14.11 26.37
CA HIS A 369 -9.83 14.93 27.18
C HIS A 369 -9.25 16.28 27.61
N GLN A 370 -7.93 16.40 27.75
CA GLN A 370 -7.21 17.64 28.14
C GLN A 370 -6.93 18.56 26.94
N VAL A 371 -6.85 17.98 25.74
CA VAL A 371 -6.50 18.69 24.50
C VAL A 371 -7.75 19.30 23.84
N LEU A 372 -8.94 18.96 24.34
CA LEU A 372 -10.24 19.33 23.79
C LEU A 372 -10.81 20.60 24.44
N TRP A 373 -9.93 21.58 24.72
CA TRP A 373 -10.18 22.87 25.40
C TRP A 373 -11.37 23.68 24.87
N ARG A 374 -11.82 23.44 23.63
CA ARG A 374 -13.00 24.10 23.05
C ARG A 374 -14.34 23.52 23.54
N LEU A 375 -14.38 22.29 24.06
CA LEU A 375 -15.59 21.71 24.66
C LEU A 375 -15.79 22.14 26.11
N GLU A 376 -14.73 22.45 26.85
CA GLU A 376 -14.80 22.98 28.21
C GLU A 376 -15.59 24.32 28.28
N PHE A 377 -15.50 25.15 27.23
CA PHE A 377 -16.31 26.37 27.10
C PHE A 377 -17.78 26.12 26.77
N LEU A 378 -18.13 24.92 26.28
CA LEU A 378 -19.50 24.52 25.93
C LEU A 378 -20.17 23.71 27.03
N THR A 379 -19.40 23.10 27.95
CA THR A 379 -19.90 22.36 29.11
C THR A 379 -20.08 23.24 30.34
N ASN A 380 -20.88 24.32 30.22
CA ASN A 380 -21.56 24.90 31.38
C ASN A 380 -22.83 24.08 31.70
N SER A 381 -22.70 22.75 31.81
CA SER A 381 -23.80 21.89 32.24
C SER A 381 -23.54 21.42 33.68
N PRO A 382 -24.38 21.81 34.66
CA PRO A 382 -24.15 21.55 36.08
C PRO A 382 -24.40 20.08 36.51
N THR A 383 -24.68 19.15 35.59
CA THR A 383 -25.17 17.79 35.91
C THR A 383 -24.17 16.67 35.70
N LEU A 384 -23.01 16.93 35.10
CA LEU A 384 -21.89 15.99 35.04
C LEU A 384 -20.68 16.71 35.60
N THR A 385 -20.26 16.35 36.81
CA THR A 385 -18.98 16.78 37.35
C THR A 385 -17.89 16.46 36.34
N ASP A 386 -17.10 17.48 35.96
CA ASP A 386 -16.14 17.52 34.85
C ASP A 386 -14.95 16.53 34.97
N GLN A 387 -15.05 15.51 35.82
CA GLN A 387 -13.95 14.64 36.23
C GLN A 387 -14.27 13.13 36.30
N THR A 388 -15.45 12.67 35.89
CA THR A 388 -15.74 11.21 35.86
C THR A 388 -14.90 10.51 34.79
N ALA A 389 -14.39 9.30 35.08
CA ALA A 389 -13.62 8.50 34.12
C ALA A 389 -14.36 8.26 32.80
N THR A 390 -15.69 8.20 32.84
CA THR A 390 -16.54 8.09 31.64
C THR A 390 -16.42 9.28 30.71
N LEU A 391 -16.49 10.52 31.22
CA LEU A 391 -16.37 11.71 30.37
C LEU A 391 -14.99 11.79 29.71
N LYS A 392 -13.94 11.41 30.47
CA LYS A 392 -12.57 11.31 29.95
C LYS A 392 -12.48 10.25 28.84
N ALA A 393 -13.06 9.07 29.04
CA ALA A 393 -13.09 8.00 28.05
C ALA A 393 -13.85 8.41 26.78
N VAL A 394 -15.03 9.03 26.92
CA VAL A 394 -15.84 9.52 25.78
C VAL A 394 -15.07 10.57 24.97
N ARG A 395 -14.51 11.59 25.62
CA ARG A 395 -13.70 12.62 24.95
C ARG A 395 -12.44 12.03 24.31
N GLY A 396 -11.75 11.15 25.03
CA GLY A 396 -10.58 10.41 24.54
C GLY A 396 -10.88 9.57 23.30
N THR A 397 -12.07 8.97 23.22
CA THR A 397 -12.52 8.16 22.08
C THR A 397 -12.46 8.95 20.76
N TYR A 398 -12.99 10.17 20.73
CA TYR A 398 -12.99 10.97 19.51
C TYR A 398 -11.58 11.38 19.07
N HIS A 399 -10.68 11.66 20.02
CA HIS A 399 -9.28 11.93 19.70
C HIS A 399 -8.55 10.71 19.17
N MET A 400 -8.75 9.55 19.79
CA MET A 400 -8.23 8.27 19.32
C MET A 400 -8.67 7.98 17.88
N LEU A 401 -9.97 8.14 17.58
CA LEU A 401 -10.51 7.93 16.24
C LEU A 401 -9.90 8.87 15.21
N ARG A 402 -9.78 10.17 15.51
CA ARG A 402 -9.11 11.14 14.62
C ARG A 402 -7.64 10.81 14.39
N CYS A 403 -6.94 10.37 15.44
CA CYS A 403 -5.54 9.97 15.36
C CYS A 403 -5.38 8.75 14.45
N LEU A 404 -6.18 7.70 14.67
CA LEU A 404 -6.21 6.52 13.82
C LEU A 404 -6.54 6.86 12.37
N GLU A 405 -7.62 7.62 12.12
CA GLU A 405 -8.00 8.01 10.77
C GLU A 405 -6.87 8.77 10.05
N ALA A 406 -6.21 9.70 10.74
CA ALA A 406 -5.10 10.45 10.17
C ALA A 406 -3.91 9.54 9.80
N ILE A 407 -3.56 8.58 10.66
CA ILE A 407 -2.50 7.60 10.40
C ILE A 407 -2.86 6.71 9.21
N LEU A 408 -4.08 6.14 9.20
CA LEU A 408 -4.56 5.23 8.17
C LEU A 408 -4.64 5.94 6.80
N ARG A 409 -5.14 7.17 6.77
CA ARG A 409 -5.22 8.00 5.57
C ARG A 409 -3.84 8.33 5.01
N ARG A 410 -2.88 8.64 5.89
CA ARG A 410 -1.48 8.90 5.50
C ARG A 410 -0.82 7.65 4.91
N LEU A 411 -1.08 6.47 5.47
CA LEU A 411 -0.52 5.20 5.00
C LEU A 411 -1.23 4.61 3.76
N ALA A 412 -2.35 5.16 3.31
CA ALA A 412 -3.11 4.64 2.17
C ALA A 412 -2.25 4.46 0.90
N VAL A 413 -1.32 5.39 0.63
CA VAL A 413 -0.39 5.28 -0.51
C VAL A 413 0.57 4.09 -0.36
N VAL A 414 0.98 3.77 0.87
CA VAL A 414 1.83 2.61 1.17
C VAL A 414 1.03 1.32 1.01
N PHE A 415 -0.23 1.28 1.46
CA PHE A 415 -1.09 0.10 1.31
C PHE A 415 -1.34 -0.28 -0.14
N ALA A 416 -1.52 0.70 -1.02
CA ALA A 416 -1.66 0.48 -2.45
C ALA A 416 -0.39 -0.11 -3.11
N LEU A 417 0.79 0.24 -2.60
CA LEU A 417 2.09 -0.17 -3.16
C LEU A 417 2.64 -1.44 -2.52
N LEU A 418 2.36 -1.67 -1.23
CA LEU A 418 2.84 -2.78 -0.43
C LEU A 418 1.71 -3.29 0.50
N PRO A 419 0.78 -4.11 -0.03
CA PRO A 419 -0.39 -4.59 0.72
C PRO A 419 -0.06 -5.33 2.03
N ALA A 420 1.13 -5.93 2.16
CA ALA A 420 1.58 -6.56 3.41
C ALA A 420 1.57 -5.61 4.61
N CYS A 421 1.79 -4.31 4.40
CA CYS A 421 1.73 -3.28 5.46
C CYS A 421 0.31 -3.11 6.03
N VAL A 422 -0.74 -3.46 5.28
CA VAL A 422 -2.13 -3.44 5.77
C VAL A 422 -2.30 -4.41 6.92
N ILE A 423 -1.77 -5.63 6.76
CA ILE A 423 -1.85 -6.70 7.76
C ILE A 423 -1.13 -6.29 9.04
N ILE A 424 0.07 -5.72 8.92
CA ILE A 424 0.86 -5.23 10.07
C ILE A 424 0.10 -4.10 10.76
N THR A 425 -0.43 -3.13 10.02
CA THR A 425 -1.18 -1.99 10.59
C THR A 425 -2.43 -2.46 11.33
N TRP A 426 -3.19 -3.39 10.72
CA TRP A 426 -4.39 -3.94 11.34
C TRP A 426 -4.06 -4.65 12.66
N ASN A 427 -3.08 -5.54 12.65
CA ASN A 427 -2.77 -6.40 13.80
C ASN A 427 -1.95 -5.69 14.89
N SER A 428 -1.16 -4.66 14.53
CA SER A 428 -0.23 -4.00 15.45
C SER A 428 -0.69 -2.62 15.89
N VAL A 429 -1.63 -1.98 15.17
CA VAL A 429 -2.15 -0.65 15.50
C VAL A 429 -3.63 -0.70 15.79
N VAL A 430 -4.45 -1.09 14.81
CA VAL A 430 -5.92 -0.98 14.92
C VAL A 430 -6.45 -1.93 15.98
N VAL A 431 -6.22 -3.24 15.84
CA VAL A 431 -6.73 -4.25 16.79
C VAL A 431 -6.27 -3.98 18.23
N PRO A 432 -4.98 -3.72 18.52
CA PRO A 432 -4.54 -3.36 19.87
C PRO A 432 -5.19 -2.09 20.41
N SER A 433 -5.42 -1.08 19.57
CA SER A 433 -6.12 0.15 19.98
C SER A 433 -7.58 -0.14 20.33
N LEU A 434 -8.26 -1.01 19.57
CA LEU A 434 -9.61 -1.46 19.89
C LEU A 434 -9.67 -2.28 21.19
N VAL A 435 -8.67 -3.13 21.45
CA VAL A 435 -8.57 -3.88 22.71
C VAL A 435 -8.38 -2.93 23.90
N MET A 436 -7.44 -1.99 23.79
CA MET A 436 -7.17 -0.98 24.83
C MET A 436 -8.41 -0.13 25.10
N PHE A 437 -9.10 0.32 24.06
CA PHE A 437 -10.35 1.07 24.16
C PHE A 437 -11.42 0.30 24.94
N MET A 438 -11.63 -0.98 24.61
CA MET A 438 -12.61 -1.83 25.30
C MET A 438 -12.29 -2.01 26.78
N GLN A 439 -11.01 -2.21 27.13
CA GLN A 439 -10.58 -2.31 28.52
C GLN A 439 -10.90 -1.04 29.31
N HIS A 440 -10.54 0.13 28.77
CA HIS A 440 -10.83 1.41 29.43
C HIS A 440 -12.32 1.72 29.55
N LEU A 441 -13.14 1.26 28.60
CA LEU A 441 -14.60 1.41 28.71
C LEU A 441 -15.20 0.48 29.77
N GLU A 442 -14.66 -0.72 29.94
CA GLU A 442 -15.06 -1.62 31.01
C GLU A 442 -14.72 -1.00 32.37
N ASP A 443 -13.50 -0.48 32.53
CA ASP A 443 -13.09 0.24 33.75
C ASP A 443 -13.97 1.47 34.01
N ALA A 444 -14.22 2.30 32.99
CA ALA A 444 -15.05 3.49 33.11
C ALA A 444 -16.51 3.17 33.44
N LYS A 445 -17.01 2.00 33.01
CA LYS A 445 -18.35 1.52 33.32
C LYS A 445 -18.43 1.02 34.77
N GLU A 446 -17.44 0.26 35.22
CA GLU A 446 -17.36 -0.23 36.61
C GLU A 446 -17.23 0.92 37.61
N GLU A 447 -16.39 1.90 37.30
CA GLU A 447 -16.23 3.11 38.13
C GLU A 447 -17.55 3.89 38.20
N ALA A 448 -18.23 4.11 37.07
CA ALA A 448 -19.53 4.77 37.05
C ALA A 448 -20.58 4.02 37.86
N ALA A 449 -20.60 2.68 37.81
CA ALA A 449 -21.51 1.88 38.62
C ALA A 449 -21.28 2.08 40.14
N SER A 450 -20.07 2.44 40.55
CA SER A 450 -19.72 2.69 41.95
C SER A 450 -19.94 4.14 42.42
N LEU A 451 -19.83 5.11 41.49
CA LEU A 451 -19.87 6.54 41.80
C LEU A 451 -21.23 7.18 41.56
N CYS A 452 -22.04 6.66 40.63
CA CYS A 452 -23.35 7.24 40.33
C CYS A 452 -24.30 6.99 41.51
N GLU A 453 -24.83 8.07 42.08
CA GLU A 453 -25.77 8.01 43.22
C GLU A 453 -27.20 7.75 42.73
N THR A 454 -27.50 8.10 41.47
CA THR A 454 -28.83 7.99 40.89
C THR A 454 -28.88 7.09 39.65
N ARG A 455 -30.04 6.44 39.44
CA ARG A 455 -30.31 5.68 38.20
C ARG A 455 -30.27 6.56 36.95
N ALA A 456 -30.59 7.86 37.08
CA ALA A 456 -30.54 8.81 35.98
C ALA A 456 -29.10 9.05 35.50
N GLU A 457 -28.14 9.22 36.41
CA GLU A 457 -26.72 9.32 36.07
C GLU A 457 -26.19 8.06 35.39
N LEU A 458 -26.61 6.88 35.86
CA LEU A 458 -26.26 5.60 35.22
C LEU A 458 -26.80 5.48 33.80
N ILE A 459 -28.05 5.90 33.56
CA ILE A 459 -28.63 5.94 32.20
C ILE A 459 -27.84 6.90 31.32
N ILE A 460 -27.53 8.10 31.82
CA ILE A 460 -26.80 9.12 31.08
C ILE A 460 -25.42 8.62 30.66
N THR A 461 -24.69 8.07 31.63
CA THR A 461 -23.36 7.50 31.43
C THR A 461 -23.39 6.34 30.43
N SER A 462 -24.37 5.44 30.57
CA SER A 462 -24.46 4.24 29.73
C SER A 462 -24.76 4.56 28.27
N PHE A 463 -25.58 5.58 27.99
CA PHE A 463 -25.82 5.97 26.59
C PHE A 463 -24.60 6.67 25.96
N HIS A 464 -23.83 7.47 26.71
CA HIS A 464 -22.60 8.08 26.20
C HIS A 464 -21.51 7.04 25.89
N LEU A 465 -21.37 6.01 26.73
CA LEU A 465 -20.50 4.86 26.46
C LEU A 465 -20.98 4.10 25.22
N LEU A 466 -22.29 3.92 25.06
CA LEU A 466 -22.88 3.27 23.89
C LEU A 466 -22.59 4.04 22.60
N ASP A 467 -22.72 5.36 22.61
CA ASP A 467 -22.39 6.21 21.45
C ASP A 467 -20.91 6.13 21.08
N SER A 468 -20.02 6.10 22.09
CA SER A 468 -18.58 5.94 21.89
C SER A 468 -18.26 4.60 21.23
N VAL A 469 -18.84 3.50 21.71
CA VAL A 469 -18.66 2.18 21.07
C VAL A 469 -19.25 2.12 19.68
N GLN A 470 -20.43 2.70 19.46
CA GLN A 470 -21.04 2.75 18.14
C GLN A 470 -20.12 3.48 17.15
N ALA A 471 -19.57 4.63 17.53
CA ALA A 471 -18.64 5.38 16.68
C ALA A 471 -17.39 4.57 16.33
N VAL A 472 -16.79 3.89 17.32
CA VAL A 472 -15.60 3.06 17.08
C VAL A 472 -15.93 1.83 16.23
N CYS A 473 -17.05 1.15 16.46
CA CYS A 473 -17.50 0.03 15.63
C CYS A 473 -17.67 0.46 14.17
N SER A 474 -18.40 1.54 13.92
CA SER A 474 -18.64 2.02 12.55
C SER A 474 -17.34 2.42 11.85
N ALA A 475 -16.45 3.15 12.53
CA ALA A 475 -15.16 3.53 11.97
C ALA A 475 -14.28 2.30 11.66
N ALA A 476 -14.23 1.33 12.57
CA ALA A 476 -13.42 0.14 12.39
C ALA A 476 -13.98 -0.84 11.34
N GLU A 477 -15.30 -0.87 11.13
CA GLU A 477 -15.95 -1.54 9.99
C GLU A 477 -15.52 -0.89 8.66
N GLU A 478 -15.60 0.44 8.55
CA GLU A 478 -15.17 1.19 7.37
C GLU A 478 -13.67 0.98 7.07
N TRP A 479 -12.82 1.02 8.09
CA TRP A 479 -11.39 0.77 7.91
C TRP A 479 -11.11 -0.67 7.46
N ARG A 480 -11.84 -1.64 8.01
CA ARG A 480 -11.71 -3.04 7.59
C ARG A 480 -12.11 -3.19 6.13
N GLU A 481 -13.22 -2.61 5.70
CA GLU A 481 -13.66 -2.67 4.30
C GLU A 481 -12.57 -2.13 3.36
N ARG A 482 -12.02 -0.95 3.65
CA ARG A 482 -10.90 -0.37 2.90
C ARG A 482 -9.65 -1.24 2.90
N PHE A 483 -9.35 -1.91 4.02
CA PHE A 483 -8.20 -2.80 4.10
C PHE A 483 -8.41 -4.09 3.28
N CYS A 484 -9.63 -4.62 3.28
CA CYS A 484 -10.00 -5.77 2.48
C CYS A 484 -9.88 -5.51 0.97
N GLU A 485 -10.04 -4.25 0.50
CA GLU A 485 -9.79 -3.89 -0.90
C GLU A 485 -8.33 -4.13 -1.32
N HIS A 486 -7.38 -4.12 -0.38
CA HIS A 486 -5.95 -4.26 -0.67
C HIS A 486 -5.38 -5.68 -0.49
N CYS A 487 -5.83 -6.43 0.54
CA CYS A 487 -5.31 -7.77 0.85
C CYS A 487 -6.39 -8.86 0.90
N GLY A 488 -7.67 -8.53 0.69
CA GLY A 488 -8.77 -9.47 0.81
C GLY A 488 -9.21 -9.73 2.26
N GLU A 489 -10.41 -10.30 2.41
CA GLU A 489 -11.08 -10.37 3.72
C GLU A 489 -10.45 -11.32 4.74
N LYS A 490 -9.72 -12.34 4.27
CA LYS A 490 -9.10 -13.37 5.12
C LYS A 490 -7.93 -12.84 5.92
N ASP A 491 -7.28 -11.79 5.43
CA ASP A 491 -6.08 -11.22 6.02
C ASP A 491 -6.40 -10.18 7.10
N VAL A 492 -7.66 -9.72 7.17
CA VAL A 492 -8.14 -8.67 8.08
C VAL A 492 -9.23 -9.23 9.01
N SER A 493 -8.79 -9.80 10.14
CA SER A 493 -9.67 -10.47 11.10
C SER A 493 -10.75 -9.57 11.66
N ALA A 494 -12.02 -10.01 11.55
CA ALA A 494 -13.18 -9.36 12.15
C ALA A 494 -13.42 -9.77 13.62
N ALA A 495 -12.56 -10.60 14.22
CA ALA A 495 -12.83 -11.18 15.53
C ALA A 495 -13.01 -10.13 16.64
N GLN A 496 -12.17 -9.09 16.65
CA GLN A 496 -12.26 -8.03 17.65
C GLN A 496 -13.49 -7.13 17.42
N LEU A 497 -13.80 -6.80 16.17
CA LEU A 497 -15.05 -6.13 15.80
C LEU A 497 -16.27 -6.90 16.31
N GLY A 498 -16.30 -8.23 16.10
CA GLY A 498 -17.38 -9.08 16.59
C GLY A 498 -17.52 -9.12 18.13
N LYS A 499 -16.43 -8.90 18.88
CA LYS A 499 -16.50 -8.72 20.34
C LYS A 499 -17.10 -7.36 20.69
N MET A 500 -16.66 -6.29 20.03
CA MET A 500 -17.18 -4.93 20.24
C MET A 500 -18.66 -4.83 19.90
N THR A 501 -19.10 -5.41 18.78
CA THR A 501 -20.52 -5.44 18.37
C THR A 501 -21.40 -6.16 19.39
N ARG A 502 -20.90 -7.25 20.00
CA ARG A 502 -21.61 -7.93 21.10
C ARG A 502 -21.69 -7.07 22.36
N TRP A 503 -20.62 -6.36 22.68
CA TRP A 503 -20.60 -5.46 23.83
C TRP A 503 -21.52 -4.25 23.63
N ARG A 504 -21.53 -3.66 22.43
CA ARG A 504 -22.49 -2.65 22.00
C ARG A 504 -23.93 -3.12 22.23
N GLU A 505 -24.25 -4.34 21.78
CA GLU A 505 -25.61 -4.88 21.93
C GLU A 505 -25.96 -5.19 23.40
N LYS A 506 -24.97 -5.54 24.22
CA LYS A 506 -25.16 -5.66 25.68
C LYS A 506 -25.49 -4.30 26.31
N LEU A 507 -24.69 -3.26 26.02
CA LEU A 507 -24.98 -1.90 26.49
C LEU A 507 -26.34 -1.39 26.03
N ARG A 508 -26.69 -1.62 24.75
CA ARG A 508 -27.99 -1.24 24.21
C ARG A 508 -29.14 -1.83 25.03
N ARG A 509 -29.07 -3.12 25.35
CA ARG A 509 -30.08 -3.79 26.19
C ARG A 509 -30.11 -3.21 27.60
N GLU A 510 -28.95 -2.97 28.22
CA GLU A 510 -28.86 -2.39 29.56
C GLU A 510 -29.43 -0.96 29.63
N VAL A 511 -29.15 -0.10 28.63
CA VAL A 511 -29.71 1.26 28.53
C VAL A 511 -31.23 1.20 28.41
N THR A 512 -31.74 0.34 27.52
CA THR A 512 -33.18 0.11 27.35
C THR A 512 -33.83 -0.33 28.66
N GLU A 513 -33.28 -1.38 29.29
CA GLU A 513 -33.83 -1.97 30.51
C GLU A 513 -33.76 -0.99 31.69
N SER A 514 -32.65 -0.29 31.87
CA SER A 514 -32.47 0.72 32.91
C SER A 514 -33.45 1.88 32.74
N THR A 515 -33.68 2.32 31.50
CA THR A 515 -34.65 3.38 31.18
C THR A 515 -36.07 2.91 31.47
N SER A 516 -36.45 1.70 31.03
CA SER A 516 -37.78 1.13 31.33
C SER A 516 -38.01 0.95 32.83
N GLN A 517 -37.03 0.45 33.57
CA GLN A 517 -37.11 0.29 35.03
C GLN A 517 -37.18 1.63 35.75
N PHE A 518 -36.45 2.64 35.28
CA PHE A 518 -36.53 4.00 35.80
C PHE A 518 -37.95 4.57 35.64
N LEU A 519 -38.53 4.46 34.44
CA LEU A 519 -39.90 4.94 34.18
C LEU A 519 -40.93 4.16 34.99
N ALA A 520 -40.83 2.82 35.03
CA ALA A 520 -41.74 2.00 35.82
C ALA A 520 -41.70 2.35 37.30
N HIS A 521 -40.51 2.62 37.86
CA HIS A 521 -40.37 3.04 39.25
C HIS A 521 -40.89 4.46 39.49
N LEU A 522 -40.64 5.39 38.55
CA LEU A 522 -41.11 6.77 38.62
C LEU A 522 -42.65 6.86 38.68
N PHE A 523 -43.34 5.95 37.97
CA PHE A 523 -44.80 5.92 37.88
C PHE A 523 -45.47 4.83 38.71
N ALA A 524 -44.72 4.08 39.54
CA ALA A 524 -45.29 3.06 40.42
C ALA A 524 -46.11 3.64 41.59
N VAL A 525 -45.95 4.94 41.88
CA VAL A 525 -46.61 5.64 43.00
C VAL A 525 -47.73 6.54 42.46
N GLU A 526 -48.81 6.74 43.23
CA GLU A 526 -49.96 7.57 42.83
C GLU A 526 -49.55 9.01 42.47
N GLU A 527 -48.59 9.59 43.18
CA GLU A 527 -48.03 10.91 42.89
C GLU A 527 -46.54 10.82 42.50
N VAL A 528 -46.17 11.50 41.42
CA VAL A 528 -44.78 11.51 40.92
C VAL A 528 -43.96 12.49 41.76
N SER A 529 -42.86 12.03 42.35
CA SER A 529 -42.02 12.89 43.19
C SER A 529 -41.33 14.00 42.37
N PRO A 530 -41.21 15.23 42.90
CA PRO A 530 -40.45 16.30 42.24
C PRO A 530 -38.98 15.95 41.95
N ARG A 531 -38.35 15.14 42.81
CA ARG A 531 -36.99 14.61 42.59
C ARG A 531 -36.92 13.67 41.40
N GLY A 532 -37.93 12.81 41.23
CA GLY A 532 -38.03 11.91 40.08
C GLY A 532 -38.27 12.66 38.77
N LEU A 533 -39.09 13.71 38.79
CA LEU A 533 -39.28 14.60 37.63
C LEU A 533 -37.99 15.36 37.28
N HIS A 534 -37.26 15.90 38.26
CA HIS A 534 -35.96 16.52 37.99
C HIS A 534 -34.93 15.54 37.43
N ALA A 535 -34.90 14.30 37.93
CA ALA A 535 -34.01 13.27 37.39
C ALA A 535 -34.39 12.91 35.95
N TRP A 536 -35.68 12.86 35.63
CA TRP A 536 -36.16 12.58 34.28
C TRP A 536 -35.88 13.74 33.32
N ASP A 537 -36.06 15.00 33.76
CA ASP A 537 -35.67 16.18 32.99
C ASP A 537 -34.15 16.18 32.76
N GLY A 538 -33.36 15.84 33.78
CA GLY A 538 -31.90 15.72 33.67
C GLY A 538 -31.47 14.70 32.61
N ILE A 539 -32.14 13.55 32.50
CA ILE A 539 -31.91 12.59 31.41
C ILE A 539 -32.21 13.28 30.08
N LEU A 540 -33.38 13.90 29.91
CA LEU A 540 -33.77 14.54 28.65
C LEU A 540 -32.86 15.69 28.24
N GLN A 541 -32.44 16.53 29.18
CA GLN A 541 -31.47 17.59 28.95
C GLN A 541 -30.12 17.02 28.49
N GLY A 542 -29.69 15.88 29.06
CA GLY A 542 -28.53 15.13 28.57
C GLY A 542 -28.65 14.71 27.10
N LEU A 543 -29.86 14.40 26.63
CA LEU A 543 -30.16 14.01 25.25
C LEU A 543 -30.22 15.18 24.25
N LEU A 544 -30.25 16.44 24.71
CA LEU A 544 -30.39 17.62 23.84
C LEU A 544 -29.12 17.99 23.06
N HIS A 545 -28.00 17.27 23.27
CA HIS A 545 -26.72 17.53 22.60
C HIS A 545 -26.65 17.03 21.14
N GLY A 546 -27.77 16.60 20.56
CA GLY A 546 -27.91 16.16 19.16
C GLY A 546 -28.39 14.72 19.02
N PRO A 547 -28.85 14.28 17.84
CA PRO A 547 -29.33 12.92 17.63
C PRO A 547 -28.15 11.93 17.68
N SER A 548 -28.13 11.07 18.69
CA SER A 548 -27.20 9.96 18.85
C SER A 548 -27.94 8.62 18.91
N THR A 549 -27.21 7.51 18.78
CA THR A 549 -27.85 6.18 18.80
C THR A 549 -28.39 5.87 20.19
N GLY A 550 -27.59 6.18 21.22
CA GLY A 550 -28.00 6.11 22.62
C GLY A 550 -29.19 7.01 22.90
N SER A 551 -29.19 8.24 22.37
CA SER A 551 -30.30 9.17 22.63
C SER A 551 -31.62 8.72 22.01
N ASN A 552 -31.56 8.19 20.79
CA ASN A 552 -32.72 7.65 20.09
C ASN A 552 -33.31 6.45 20.84
N ILE A 553 -32.47 5.57 21.40
CA ILE A 553 -32.95 4.43 22.20
C ILE A 553 -33.69 4.93 23.45
N VAL A 554 -33.11 5.85 24.22
CA VAL A 554 -33.73 6.37 25.43
C VAL A 554 -35.06 7.08 25.11
N GLN A 555 -35.09 7.92 24.06
CA GLN A 555 -36.31 8.59 23.62
C GLN A 555 -37.39 7.60 23.15
N GLU A 556 -37.01 6.58 22.39
CA GLU A 556 -37.95 5.56 21.91
C GLU A 556 -38.55 4.75 23.06
N VAL A 557 -37.73 4.35 24.04
CA VAL A 557 -38.21 3.66 25.25
C VAL A 557 -39.16 4.54 26.04
N MET A 558 -38.85 5.83 26.18
CA MET A 558 -39.75 6.79 26.82
C MET A 558 -41.07 6.92 26.06
N ARG A 559 -41.03 7.13 24.74
CA ARG A 559 -42.23 7.27 23.91
C ARG A 559 -43.14 6.06 23.96
N THR A 560 -42.56 4.86 23.93
CA THR A 560 -43.33 3.60 23.95
C THR A 560 -43.84 3.24 25.35
N SER A 561 -43.11 3.56 26.41
CA SER A 561 -43.47 3.17 27.78
C SER A 561 -44.47 4.14 28.43
N ILE A 562 -44.37 5.44 28.16
CA ILE A 562 -45.20 6.47 28.82
C ILE A 562 -46.71 6.27 28.58
N PRO A 563 -47.20 5.98 27.36
CA PRO A 563 -48.63 5.75 27.12
C PRO A 563 -49.17 4.52 27.85
N CYS A 564 -48.33 3.52 28.08
CA CYS A 564 -48.70 2.29 28.79
C CYS A 564 -48.68 2.46 30.31
N LEU A 565 -47.79 3.31 30.83
CA LEU A 565 -47.60 3.53 32.27
C LEU A 565 -48.50 4.64 32.84
N ILE A 566 -49.00 5.56 32.01
CA ILE A 566 -49.75 6.75 32.47
C ILE A 566 -51.01 7.00 31.62
N PRO A 567 -52.21 7.08 32.24
CA PRO A 567 -53.44 7.48 31.58
C PRO A 567 -53.35 8.87 30.94
N LYS A 568 -54.11 9.11 29.87
CA LYS A 568 -54.09 10.38 29.09
C LYS A 568 -54.34 11.61 29.97
N GLU A 569 -55.29 11.51 30.89
CA GLU A 569 -55.69 12.59 31.77
C GLU A 569 -54.55 12.97 32.73
N LYS A 570 -53.85 11.96 33.29
CA LYS A 570 -52.70 12.17 34.18
C LYS A 570 -51.49 12.72 33.41
N ARG A 571 -51.30 12.33 32.15
CA ARG A 571 -50.27 12.91 31.26
C ARG A 571 -50.48 14.41 31.01
N LYS A 572 -51.74 14.83 30.77
CA LYS A 572 -52.08 16.25 30.58
C LYS A 572 -51.75 17.09 31.81
N HIS A 573 -52.12 16.61 33.01
CA HIS A 573 -51.80 17.29 34.27
C HIS A 573 -50.28 17.35 34.54
N LEU A 574 -49.54 16.26 34.26
CA LEU A 574 -48.08 16.23 34.37
C LEU A 574 -47.41 17.21 33.39
N LYS A 575 -47.93 17.33 32.16
CA LYS A 575 -47.44 18.30 31.18
C LYS A 575 -47.61 19.73 31.69
N GLU A 576 -48.81 20.10 32.14
CA GLU A 576 -49.10 21.44 32.69
C GLU A 576 -48.20 21.76 33.91
N TYR A 577 -47.94 20.77 34.77
CA TYR A 577 -47.02 20.91 35.89
C TYR A 577 -45.55 21.09 35.45
N CYS A 578 -45.08 20.34 34.46
CA CYS A 578 -43.73 20.48 33.90
C CYS A 578 -43.53 21.85 33.21
N GLU A 579 -44.53 22.36 32.50
CA GLU A 579 -44.51 23.71 31.92
C GLU A 579 -44.42 24.79 33.00
N ALA A 580 -45.20 24.65 34.07
CA ALA A 580 -45.20 25.59 35.20
C ALA A 580 -43.88 25.58 36.01
N THR A 581 -43.15 24.47 36.00
CA THR A 581 -41.88 24.29 36.73
C THR A 581 -40.63 24.50 35.86
N GLY A 582 -40.81 24.81 34.57
CA GLY A 582 -39.71 25.09 33.63
C GLY A 582 -39.04 23.85 33.03
N ALA A 583 -39.59 22.65 33.25
CA ALA A 583 -39.12 21.39 32.68
C ALA A 583 -39.65 21.19 31.25
N ASN A 584 -39.25 22.10 30.35
CA ASN A 584 -39.80 22.19 29.00
C ASN A 584 -39.52 20.95 28.13
N ALA A 585 -38.39 20.26 28.33
CA ALA A 585 -38.06 19.05 27.59
C ALA A 585 -39.01 17.90 27.94
N LEU A 586 -39.38 17.78 29.21
CA LEU A 586 -40.42 16.86 29.69
C LEU A 586 -41.81 17.21 29.17
N ALA A 587 -42.19 18.48 29.24
CA ALA A 587 -43.48 18.94 28.74
C ALA A 587 -43.66 18.64 27.24
N ASN A 588 -42.60 18.85 26.45
CA ASN A 588 -42.59 18.51 25.03
C ASN A 588 -42.75 17.00 24.81
N LEU A 589 -42.02 16.16 25.55
CA LEU A 589 -42.15 14.70 25.45
C LEU A 589 -43.54 14.20 25.86
N LEU A 590 -44.23 14.88 26.78
CA LEU A 590 -45.58 14.50 27.23
C LEU A 590 -46.70 14.96 26.28
N SER A 591 -46.37 15.67 25.19
CA SER A 591 -47.37 16.17 24.23
C SER A 591 -47.91 15.06 23.34
N GLU A 592 -49.21 15.12 22.99
CA GLU A 592 -49.88 14.13 22.13
C GLU A 592 -49.29 14.05 20.71
N ASP A 593 -48.60 15.10 20.25
CA ASP A 593 -47.94 15.10 18.94
C ASP A 593 -46.61 14.30 18.93
N VAL A 594 -46.12 13.89 20.11
CA VAL A 594 -44.81 13.23 20.31
C VAL A 594 -44.96 11.78 20.82
N LEU A 595 -46.10 11.41 21.41
CA LEU A 595 -46.44 10.11 22.01
C LEU A 595 -47.65 9.46 21.31
#